data_AF-A0A7S1L0V0-F1
#
_entry.id   AF-A0A7S1L0V0-F1
#
_cell.length_a   1.000
_cell.length_b   1.000
_cell.length_c   1.000
_cell.angle_alpha   90.00
_cell.angle_beta   90.00
_cell.angle_gamma   90.00
#
_symmetry.space_group_name_H-M   'P 1'
#
loop_
_entity.id
_entity.type
_entity.pdbx_description
1 polymer ?
#
loop_
_entity_poly.entity_id
_entity_poly.type
_entity_poly.pdbx_seq_one_letter_code
_entity_poly.pdbx_strand_id
1 'polypeptide(L)'
;NITTRTGNGRLWEEGPNSFQPGDPILETACDVGLRDDILLADPSSYRFVYWEGQLRALPAGPTDAVFGDFLSWPGKIRAGLGAIGIKDPMPEKEETVKEFVTRNLGEEAFERLIDPFVSGVYAGDPSCLSAEAATGRVQVLEKTAGSLVAGARK
;
A
#
# COMPACT_ATOMS: atom_id res chain seq x y z
N ASN A 1 -3.09 22.43 -4.17
CA ASN A 1 -3.89 23.10 -3.13
C ASN A 1 -3.73 22.34 -1.82
N ILE A 2 -3.22 23.02 -0.79
CA ILE A 2 -3.13 22.53 0.59
C ILE A 2 -3.94 23.53 1.42
N THR A 3 -5.01 23.08 2.06
CA THR A 3 -6.00 23.97 2.69
C THR A 3 -6.50 23.39 4.00
N THR A 4 -6.17 24.09 5.08
CA THR A 4 -6.65 23.80 6.44
C THR A 4 -7.81 24.74 6.79
N ARG A 5 -8.84 24.21 7.47
CA ARG A 5 -10.00 24.97 7.96
C ARG A 5 -10.17 24.79 9.46
N THR A 6 -10.74 25.79 10.10
CA THR A 6 -11.07 25.77 11.54
C THR A 6 -12.50 26.23 11.75
N GLY A 7 -13.23 25.56 12.64
CA GLY A 7 -14.61 25.92 12.98
C GLY A 7 -15.22 24.94 14.00
N ASN A 8 -16.14 25.43 14.85
CA ASN A 8 -16.82 24.62 15.88
C ASN A 8 -15.85 23.83 16.80
N GLY A 9 -14.69 24.43 17.13
CA GLY A 9 -13.66 23.79 17.96
C GLY A 9 -12.93 22.63 17.27
N ARG A 10 -13.00 22.54 15.93
CA ARG A 10 -12.35 21.49 15.13
C ARG A 10 -11.45 22.11 14.06
N LEU A 11 -10.44 21.35 13.67
CA LEU A 11 -9.58 21.60 12.52
C LEU A 11 -9.76 20.44 11.55
N TRP A 12 -9.85 20.73 10.25
CA TRP A 12 -9.91 19.71 9.21
C TRP A 12 -9.19 20.17 7.94
N GLU A 13 -8.74 19.21 7.14
CA GLU A 13 -8.07 19.46 5.87
C GLU A 13 -9.05 19.24 4.71
N GLU A 14 -9.06 20.16 3.74
CA GLU A 14 -9.85 20.03 2.49
C GLU A 14 -9.08 19.32 1.36
N GLY A 15 -7.85 18.89 1.63
CA GLY A 15 -6.98 18.19 0.68
C GLY A 15 -6.08 17.16 1.38
N PRO A 16 -4.75 17.23 1.24
CA PRO A 16 -3.86 16.28 1.91
C PRO A 16 -3.97 16.43 3.43
N ASN A 17 -4.17 15.30 4.11
CA ASN A 17 -4.30 15.26 5.58
C ASN A 17 -2.97 14.97 6.29
N SER A 18 -2.04 14.31 5.60
CA SER A 18 -0.72 13.94 6.12
C SER A 18 0.24 13.68 4.97
N PHE A 19 1.52 13.52 5.28
CA PHE A 19 2.55 13.10 4.34
C PHE A 19 3.43 12.02 4.99
N GLN A 20 4.04 11.17 4.17
CA GLN A 20 5.03 10.23 4.65
C GLN A 20 6.33 10.99 4.96
N PRO A 21 6.86 10.93 6.20
CA PRO A 21 8.14 11.56 6.52
C PRO A 21 9.26 10.95 5.68
N GLY A 22 10.04 11.81 5.04
CA GLY A 22 11.24 11.46 4.30
C GLY A 22 12.24 12.61 4.34
N ASP A 23 13.53 12.31 4.17
CA ASP A 23 14.60 13.29 4.42
C ASP A 23 14.37 14.63 3.71
N PRO A 24 14.01 14.69 2.41
CA PRO A 24 13.86 15.98 1.72
C PRO A 24 12.78 16.88 2.34
N ILE A 25 11.63 16.32 2.73
CA ILE A 25 10.53 17.12 3.30
C ILE A 25 10.82 17.52 4.75
N LEU A 26 11.50 16.66 5.51
CA LEU A 26 11.89 16.93 6.90
C LEU A 26 13.01 17.96 7.00
N GLU A 27 14.02 17.87 6.13
CA GLU A 27 15.08 18.88 6.00
C GLU A 27 14.48 20.24 5.66
N THR A 28 13.61 20.28 4.64
CA THR A 28 12.90 21.52 4.25
C THR A 28 12.10 22.09 5.42
N ALA A 29 11.37 21.26 6.17
CA ALA A 29 10.61 21.71 7.33
C ALA A 29 11.50 22.29 8.43
N CYS A 30 12.69 21.70 8.66
CA CYS A 30 13.67 22.24 9.59
C CYS A 30 14.24 23.59 9.12
N ASP A 31 14.58 23.70 7.83
CA ASP A 31 15.17 24.91 7.24
C ASP A 31 14.24 26.12 7.33
N VAL A 32 12.92 25.90 7.26
CA VAL A 32 11.91 26.97 7.41
C VAL A 32 11.42 27.16 8.86
N GLY A 33 12.01 26.44 9.82
CA GLY A 33 11.72 26.61 11.25
C GLY A 33 10.45 25.92 11.75
N LEU A 34 9.89 24.96 11.01
CA LEU A 34 8.65 24.24 11.35
C LEU A 34 8.89 22.92 12.12
N ARG A 35 10.11 22.68 12.60
CA ARG A 35 10.49 21.43 13.26
C ARG A 35 9.55 21.06 14.42
N ASP A 36 9.24 22.03 15.27
CA ASP A 36 8.45 21.81 16.49
C ASP A 36 6.94 21.76 16.22
N ASP A 37 6.50 22.12 15.00
CA ASP A 37 5.11 22.04 14.56
C ASP A 37 4.77 20.68 13.92
N ILE A 38 5.75 19.82 13.68
CA ILE A 38 5.53 18.49 13.10
C ILE A 38 4.85 17.59 14.13
N LEU A 39 3.61 17.21 13.84
CA LEU A 39 2.86 16.23 14.61
C LEU A 39 3.00 14.84 13.97
N LEU A 40 3.57 13.89 14.72
CA LEU A 40 3.67 12.50 14.28
C LEU A 40 2.37 11.75 14.61
N ALA A 41 1.89 10.97 13.65
CA ALA A 41 0.80 10.04 13.87
C ALA A 41 1.25 8.91 14.82
N ASP A 42 0.30 8.35 15.58
CA ASP A 42 0.56 7.22 16.47
C ASP A 42 1.02 6.00 15.65
N PRO A 43 2.26 5.49 15.87
CA PRO A 43 2.80 4.36 15.12
C PRO A 43 2.05 3.05 15.38
N SER A 44 1.26 2.96 16.46
CA SER A 44 0.44 1.79 16.79
C SER A 44 -0.93 1.80 16.13
N SER A 45 -1.26 2.85 15.35
CA SER A 45 -2.55 2.95 14.66
C SER A 45 -2.73 1.84 13.62
N TYR A 46 -3.79 1.06 13.80
CA TYR A 46 -4.20 0.03 12.84
C TYR A 46 -4.90 0.65 11.63
N ARG A 47 -4.62 0.07 10.46
CA ARG A 47 -5.38 0.31 9.23
C ARG A 47 -6.39 -0.81 9.06
N PHE A 48 -7.59 -0.48 8.59
CA PHE A 48 -8.68 -1.43 8.44
C PHE A 48 -9.22 -1.42 7.01
N VAL A 49 -9.68 -2.59 6.57
CA VAL A 49 -10.50 -2.75 5.37
C VAL A 49 -11.86 -3.26 5.81
N TYR A 50 -12.92 -2.68 5.26
CA TYR A 50 -14.28 -3.15 5.49
C TYR A 50 -14.64 -4.22 4.45
N TRP A 51 -14.94 -5.42 4.90
CA TRP A 51 -15.31 -6.54 4.04
C TRP A 51 -16.27 -7.48 4.79
N GLU A 52 -17.28 -8.02 4.09
CA GLU A 52 -18.27 -8.95 4.67
C GLU A 52 -18.94 -8.44 5.95
N GLY A 53 -19.23 -7.15 6.02
CA GLY A 53 -19.93 -6.58 7.19
C GLY A 53 -19.02 -6.28 8.39
N GLN A 54 -17.71 -6.51 8.30
CA GLN A 54 -16.77 -6.35 9.41
C GLN A 54 -15.55 -5.49 9.03
N LEU A 55 -15.03 -4.73 10.00
CA LEU A 55 -13.73 -4.07 9.88
C LEU A 55 -12.62 -5.06 10.22
N ARG A 56 -11.72 -5.30 9.28
CA ARG A 56 -10.59 -6.22 9.43
C ARG A 56 -9.28 -5.43 9.41
N ALA A 57 -8.46 -5.62 10.43
CA ALA A 57 -7.16 -4.96 10.49
C ALA A 57 -6.24 -5.51 9.38
N LEU A 58 -5.46 -4.62 8.75
CA LEU A 58 -4.38 -5.03 7.87
C LEU A 58 -3.33 -5.80 8.67
N PRO A 59 -2.72 -6.86 8.10
CA PRO A 59 -1.62 -7.56 8.74
C PRO A 59 -0.47 -6.60 9.08
N ALA A 60 -0.06 -6.52 10.35
CA ALA A 60 1.05 -5.66 10.77
C ALA A 60 2.41 -6.34 10.58
N GLY A 61 2.43 -7.67 10.38
CA GLY A 61 3.63 -8.43 10.12
C GLY A 61 3.37 -9.85 9.59
N PRO A 62 4.44 -10.64 9.38
CA PRO A 62 4.33 -11.98 8.81
C PRO A 62 3.47 -12.94 9.64
N THR A 63 3.47 -12.79 10.97
CA THR A 63 2.62 -13.58 11.86
C THR A 63 1.14 -13.34 11.56
N ASP A 64 0.74 -12.08 11.43
CA ASP A 64 -0.65 -11.70 11.15
C ASP A 64 -1.05 -12.09 9.73
N ALA A 65 -0.12 -12.02 8.77
CA ALA A 65 -0.37 -12.45 7.41
C ALA A 65 -0.65 -13.96 7.32
N VAL A 66 -0.01 -14.76 8.18
CA VAL A 66 -0.18 -16.22 8.22
C VAL A 66 -1.37 -16.64 9.08
N PHE A 67 -1.54 -16.06 10.27
CA PHE A 67 -2.54 -16.50 11.24
C PHE A 67 -3.81 -15.65 11.28
N GLY A 68 -3.77 -14.41 10.78
CA GLY A 68 -4.92 -13.52 10.73
C GLY A 68 -5.99 -13.98 9.74
N ASP A 69 -7.18 -13.40 9.80
CA ASP A 69 -8.34 -13.81 9.00
C ASP A 69 -8.57 -12.92 7.77
N PHE A 70 -7.56 -12.13 7.39
CA PHE A 70 -7.65 -11.16 6.29
C PHE A 70 -7.79 -11.84 4.92
N LEU A 71 -6.99 -12.89 4.69
CA LEU A 71 -7.10 -13.77 3.52
C LEU A 71 -7.59 -15.15 3.97
N SER A 72 -8.34 -15.82 3.10
CA SER A 72 -8.70 -17.22 3.24
C SER A 72 -7.44 -18.10 3.22
N TRP A 73 -7.53 -19.32 3.74
CA TRP A 73 -6.42 -20.28 3.67
C TRP A 73 -5.91 -20.50 2.23
N PRO A 74 -6.80 -20.73 1.23
CA PRO A 74 -6.39 -20.76 -0.18
C PRO A 74 -5.72 -19.47 -0.64
N GLY A 75 -6.26 -18.31 -0.26
CA GLY A 75 -5.69 -16.99 -0.59
C GLY A 75 -4.29 -16.78 -0.05
N LYS A 76 -4.05 -17.17 1.21
CA LYS A 76 -2.72 -17.12 1.84
C LYS A 76 -1.71 -17.98 1.10
N ILE A 77 -2.09 -19.21 0.76
CA ILE A 77 -1.22 -20.13 -0.01
C ILE A 77 -0.92 -19.53 -1.38
N ARG A 78 -1.95 -19.06 -2.10
CA ARG A 78 -1.82 -18.43 -3.42
C ARG A 78 -0.91 -17.19 -3.39
N ALA A 79 -1.07 -16.34 -2.38
CA ALA A 79 -0.25 -15.15 -2.20
C ALA A 79 1.19 -15.51 -1.84
N GLY A 80 1.38 -16.47 -0.92
CA GLY A 80 2.70 -16.93 -0.52
C GLY A 80 3.50 -17.56 -1.66
N LEU A 81 2.88 -18.46 -2.44
CA LEU A 81 3.49 -19.09 -3.61
C LEU A 81 3.92 -18.04 -4.65
N GLY A 82 3.04 -17.10 -4.97
CA GLY A 82 3.37 -16.07 -5.95
C GLY A 82 4.42 -15.07 -5.44
N ALA A 83 4.41 -14.72 -4.15
CA ALA A 83 5.41 -13.85 -3.53
C ALA A 83 6.85 -14.43 -3.61
N ILE A 84 7.00 -15.75 -3.56
CA ILE A 84 8.28 -16.44 -3.75
C ILE A 84 8.61 -16.75 -5.21
N GLY A 85 7.72 -16.42 -6.16
CA GLY A 85 7.95 -16.53 -7.60
C GLY A 85 7.26 -17.71 -8.29
N ILE A 86 6.41 -18.47 -7.59
CA ILE A 86 5.58 -19.52 -8.20
C ILE A 86 4.31 -18.87 -8.75
N LYS A 87 4.42 -18.35 -9.97
CA LYS A 87 3.39 -17.57 -10.69
C LYS A 87 3.71 -17.54 -12.18
N ASP A 88 2.80 -16.99 -12.97
CA ASP A 88 3.02 -16.80 -14.40
C ASP A 88 4.16 -15.80 -14.67
N PRO A 89 4.93 -16.01 -15.75
CA PRO A 89 6.02 -15.13 -16.14
C PRO A 89 5.54 -13.69 -16.38
N MET A 90 6.45 -12.74 -16.23
CA MET A 90 6.16 -11.35 -16.54
C MET A 90 5.81 -11.21 -18.04
N PRO A 91 4.71 -10.54 -18.39
CA PRO A 91 4.34 -10.36 -19.78
C PRO A 91 5.27 -9.35 -20.49
N GLU A 92 5.39 -9.46 -21.81
CA GLU A 92 6.09 -8.49 -22.67
C GLU A 92 5.25 -7.22 -22.95
N LYS A 93 4.49 -6.76 -21.94
CA LYS A 93 3.70 -5.54 -22.01
C LYS A 93 3.66 -4.87 -20.64
N GLU A 94 3.28 -3.60 -20.63
CA GLU A 94 2.93 -2.91 -19.40
C GLU A 94 1.69 -3.56 -18.78
N GLU A 95 1.75 -3.79 -17.47
CA GLU A 95 0.65 -4.33 -16.68
C GLU A 95 -0.06 -3.20 -15.93
N THR A 96 -1.37 -3.35 -15.80
CA THR A 96 -2.15 -2.59 -14.82
C THR A 96 -1.82 -3.04 -13.41
N VAL A 97 -2.12 -2.22 -12.40
CA VAL A 97 -1.97 -2.60 -10.99
C VAL A 97 -2.75 -3.88 -10.69
N LYS A 98 -3.97 -4.02 -11.23
CA LYS A 98 -4.76 -5.24 -11.10
C LYS A 98 -4.06 -6.46 -11.68
N GLU A 99 -3.62 -6.41 -12.94
CA GLU A 99 -2.94 -7.53 -13.60
C GLU A 99 -1.68 -7.96 -12.83
N PHE A 100 -0.84 -6.98 -12.47
CA PHE A 100 0.40 -7.24 -11.75
C PHE A 100 0.15 -7.95 -10.42
N VAL A 101 -0.79 -7.45 -9.61
CA VAL A 101 -1.07 -7.99 -8.28
C VAL A 101 -1.80 -9.32 -8.36
N THR A 102 -2.80 -9.48 -9.22
CA THR A 102 -3.50 -10.76 -9.36
C THR A 102 -2.53 -11.85 -9.83
N ARG A 103 -1.59 -11.54 -10.75
CA ARG A 103 -0.54 -12.47 -11.15
C ARG A 103 0.41 -12.80 -10.00
N ASN A 104 0.89 -11.79 -9.28
CA ASN A 104 1.87 -11.97 -8.20
C ASN A 104 1.30 -12.58 -6.92
N LEU A 105 0.10 -12.21 -6.50
CA LEU A 105 -0.44 -12.50 -5.17
C LEU A 105 -1.84 -13.12 -5.20
N GLY A 106 -2.52 -13.13 -6.35
CA GLY A 106 -3.86 -13.68 -6.52
C GLY A 106 -4.97 -12.64 -6.36
N GLU A 107 -6.16 -12.98 -6.85
CA GLU A 107 -7.32 -12.07 -6.88
C GLU A 107 -7.76 -11.65 -5.47
N GLU A 108 -7.76 -12.58 -4.51
CA GLU A 108 -8.18 -12.26 -3.14
C GLU A 108 -7.26 -11.24 -2.47
N ALA A 109 -5.95 -11.30 -2.71
CA ALA A 109 -5.01 -10.30 -2.22
C ALA A 109 -5.22 -8.96 -2.94
N PHE A 110 -5.54 -8.98 -4.24
CA PHE A 110 -5.90 -7.77 -4.97
C PHE A 110 -7.15 -7.10 -4.37
N GLU A 111 -8.27 -7.82 -4.30
CA GLU A 111 -9.58 -7.29 -3.86
C GLU A 111 -9.54 -6.79 -2.41
N ARG A 112 -8.86 -7.51 -1.52
CA ARG A 112 -8.91 -7.20 -0.09
C ARG A 112 -7.83 -6.24 0.36
N LEU A 113 -6.66 -6.23 -0.30
CA LEU A 113 -5.53 -5.39 0.13
C LEU A 113 -5.28 -4.22 -0.82
N ILE A 114 -5.12 -4.53 -2.11
CA ILE A 114 -4.56 -3.56 -3.05
C ILE A 114 -5.63 -2.62 -3.59
N ASP A 115 -6.83 -3.10 -3.92
CA ASP A 115 -7.90 -2.23 -4.39
C ASP A 115 -8.31 -1.16 -3.35
N PRO A 116 -8.51 -1.50 -2.05
CA PRO A 116 -8.72 -0.50 -1.00
C PRO A 116 -7.53 0.45 -0.81
N PHE A 117 -6.30 -0.05 -1.00
CA PHE A 117 -5.11 0.78 -0.88
C PHE A 117 -5.00 1.80 -2.03
N VAL A 118 -5.21 1.35 -3.27
CA VAL A 118 -5.15 2.18 -4.48
C VAL A 118 -6.23 3.25 -4.46
N SER A 119 -7.45 2.90 -4.06
CA SER A 119 -8.53 3.89 -3.89
C SER A 119 -8.18 4.93 -2.82
N GLY A 120 -7.51 4.54 -1.73
CA GLY A 120 -7.05 5.47 -0.70
C GLY A 120 -5.92 6.42 -1.12
N VAL A 121 -5.00 5.97 -1.98
CA VAL A 121 -3.82 6.77 -2.40
C VAL A 121 -4.07 7.57 -3.68
N TYR A 122 -4.65 6.92 -4.68
CA TYR A 122 -4.81 7.47 -6.02
C TYR A 122 -6.24 7.92 -6.31
N ALA A 123 -7.22 7.50 -5.50
CA ALA A 123 -8.65 7.67 -5.80
C ALA A 123 -9.01 7.23 -7.23
N GLY A 124 -8.30 6.23 -7.75
CA GLY A 124 -8.35 5.77 -9.12
C GLY A 124 -8.68 4.29 -9.23
N ASP A 125 -8.98 3.86 -10.46
CA ASP A 125 -9.29 2.46 -10.80
C ASP A 125 -7.99 1.67 -11.03
N PRO A 126 -7.67 0.64 -10.21
CA PRO A 126 -6.46 -0.16 -10.39
C PRO A 126 -6.40 -0.92 -11.73
N SER A 127 -7.53 -1.11 -12.42
CA SER A 127 -7.57 -1.71 -13.75
C SER A 127 -7.19 -0.74 -14.87
N CYS A 128 -7.08 0.56 -14.57
CA CYS A 128 -6.64 1.60 -15.49
C CYS A 128 -5.26 2.17 -15.14
N LEU A 129 -4.75 1.92 -13.93
CA LEU A 129 -3.47 2.44 -13.46
C LEU A 129 -2.31 1.54 -13.87
N SER A 130 -1.23 2.14 -14.40
CA SER A 130 0.04 1.46 -14.65
C SER A 130 0.65 0.92 -13.35
N ALA A 131 1.00 -0.36 -13.32
CA ALA A 131 1.73 -0.96 -12.20
C ALA A 131 3.14 -0.36 -12.05
N GLU A 132 3.79 -0.02 -13.16
CA GLU A 132 5.12 0.58 -13.17
C GLU A 132 5.10 1.98 -12.54
N ALA A 133 4.13 2.81 -12.92
CA ALA A 133 4.00 4.15 -12.35
C ALA A 133 3.50 4.13 -10.90
N ALA A 134 2.48 3.33 -10.60
CA ALA A 134 1.81 3.36 -9.29
C ALA A 134 2.55 2.55 -8.21
N THR A 135 3.30 1.53 -8.59
CA THR A 135 3.97 0.60 -7.66
C THR A 135 5.45 0.40 -7.96
N GLY A 136 6.09 1.32 -8.70
CA GLY A 136 7.41 1.12 -9.32
C GLY A 136 8.48 0.46 -8.46
N ARG A 137 8.56 0.76 -7.16
CA ARG A 137 9.48 0.07 -6.23
C ARG A 137 9.24 -1.44 -6.16
N VAL A 138 7.99 -1.88 -6.10
CA VAL A 138 7.57 -3.30 -6.00
C VAL A 138 7.79 -4.02 -7.32
N GLN A 139 7.44 -3.40 -8.45
CA GLN A 139 7.66 -4.00 -9.76
C GLN A 139 9.16 -4.18 -10.06
N VAL A 140 10.00 -3.25 -9.60
CA VAL A 140 11.47 -3.38 -9.68
C VAL A 140 11.98 -4.60 -8.91
N LEU A 141 11.37 -4.97 -7.78
CA LEU A 141 11.74 -6.18 -7.04
C LEU A 141 11.56 -7.43 -7.90
N GLU A 142 10.42 -7.54 -8.59
CA GLU A 142 10.20 -8.62 -9.55
C GLU A 142 11.21 -8.56 -10.71
N LYS A 143 11.37 -7.40 -11.36
CA LYS A 143 12.27 -7.23 -12.51
C LYS A 143 13.73 -7.61 -12.20
N THR A 144 14.19 -7.37 -10.97
CA THR A 144 15.61 -7.56 -10.58
C THR A 144 15.92 -8.89 -9.90
N ALA A 145 14.92 -9.57 -9.34
CA ALA A 145 15.13 -10.77 -8.54
C ALA A 145 14.18 -11.94 -8.88
N GLY A 146 13.25 -11.76 -9.82
CA GLY A 146 12.29 -12.78 -10.25
C GLY A 146 11.14 -13.04 -9.28
N SER A 147 11.21 -12.54 -8.05
CA SER A 147 10.13 -12.60 -7.07
C SER A 147 10.16 -11.43 -6.09
N LEU A 148 9.01 -11.13 -5.49
CA LEU A 148 8.87 -10.03 -4.53
C LEU A 148 9.72 -10.27 -3.28
N VAL A 149 9.72 -11.50 -2.76
CA VAL A 149 10.50 -11.86 -1.57
C VAL A 149 12.01 -11.82 -1.85
N ALA A 150 12.46 -12.30 -3.01
CA ALA A 150 13.87 -12.26 -3.36
C ALA A 150 14.37 -10.82 -3.57
N GLY A 151 13.54 -9.97 -4.17
CA GLY A 151 13.87 -8.56 -4.37
C GLY A 151 13.92 -7.79 -3.05
N ALA A 152 12.97 -8.01 -2.15
CA ALA A 152 12.93 -7.31 -0.85
C ALA A 152 14.10 -7.64 0.10
N ARG A 153 14.87 -8.70 -0.18
CA ARG A 153 16.05 -9.11 0.59
C ARG A 153 17.37 -8.56 0.02
N LYS A 154 17.36 -7.96 -1.17
CA LYS A 154 18.51 -7.30 -1.78
C LYS A 154 18.54 -5.83 -1.39
#